data_AF-A0A951EZA5-F1
#
_entry.id   AF-A0A951EZA5-F1
#
_cell.length_a   1.000
_cell.length_b   1.000
_cell.length_c   1.000
_cell.angle_alpha   90.00
_cell.angle_beta   90.00
_cell.angle_gamma   90.00
#
_symmetry.space_group_name_H-M   'P 1'
#
loop_
_entity.id
_entity.type
_entity.pdbx_description
1 polymer ?
#
loop_
_entity_poly.entity_id
_entity_poly.type
_entity_poly.pdbx_seq_one_letter_code
_entity_poly.pdbx_strand_id
1 'polypeptide(L)'
;MPIELRELASLPEIVSIEPEWRELWIRDPRATPFQSPDWLLPWSQYLWGGGQIRTLALYRDDTLAGLAPFFRWGLGPFCLSFLGSGITDYLDVLAEPDFAEEVAPRIFEWLATQSRDCDWIDLQELRPDSPL
;
A
#
# COMPACT_ATOMS: atom_id res chain seq x y z
N MET A 1 -0.94 -0.15 -21.68
CA MET A 1 -1.68 -1.44 -21.58
C MET A 1 -2.54 -1.38 -20.32
N PRO A 2 -3.66 -2.11 -20.19
CA PRO A 2 -4.55 -1.92 -19.04
C PRO A 2 -3.90 -2.42 -17.75
N ILE A 3 -3.99 -1.59 -16.71
CA ILE A 3 -3.54 -1.93 -15.36
C ILE A 3 -4.63 -2.73 -14.66
N GLU A 4 -4.25 -3.85 -14.07
CA GLU A 4 -5.11 -4.61 -13.17
C GLU A 4 -4.86 -4.17 -11.73
N LEU A 5 -5.91 -3.79 -11.01
CA LEU A 5 -5.84 -3.52 -9.58
C LEU A 5 -6.42 -4.72 -8.84
N ARG A 6 -5.65 -5.29 -7.91
CA ARG A 6 -6.07 -6.37 -7.02
C ARG A 6 -5.99 -5.88 -5.58
N GLU A 7 -7.07 -6.07 -4.83
CA GLU A 7 -7.07 -5.82 -3.39
C GLU A 7 -6.65 -7.11 -2.66
N LEU A 8 -5.63 -6.98 -1.81
CA LEU A 8 -5.17 -8.01 -0.88
C LEU A 8 -5.73 -7.69 0.50
N ALA A 9 -6.61 -8.56 1.00
CA ALA A 9 -7.47 -8.30 2.16
C ALA A 9 -7.00 -9.01 3.44
N SER A 10 -5.84 -9.69 3.42
CA SER A 10 -5.35 -10.44 4.57
C SER A 10 -3.82 -10.51 4.64
N LEU A 11 -3.30 -10.80 5.85
CA LEU A 11 -1.86 -11.00 6.06
C LEU A 11 -1.28 -12.11 5.17
N PRO A 12 -1.89 -13.31 5.05
CA PRO A 12 -1.40 -14.35 4.15
C PRO A 12 -1.31 -13.90 2.68
N GLU A 13 -2.24 -13.06 2.22
CA GLU A 13 -2.22 -12.54 0.85
C GLU A 13 -1.04 -11.60 0.61
N ILE A 14 -0.79 -10.64 1.50
CA ILE A 14 0.38 -9.75 1.35
C ILE A 14 1.71 -10.47 1.56
N VAL A 15 1.74 -11.54 2.38
CA VAL A 15 2.91 -12.42 2.51
C VAL A 15 3.15 -13.20 1.22
N SER A 16 2.08 -13.62 0.51
CA SER A 16 2.21 -14.43 -0.70
C SER A 16 2.89 -13.68 -1.86
N ILE A 17 2.78 -12.35 -1.90
CA ILE A 17 3.41 -11.49 -2.91
C ILE A 17 4.77 -10.92 -2.46
N GLU A 18 5.32 -11.38 -1.34
CA GLU A 18 6.59 -10.86 -0.79
C GLU A 18 7.72 -10.81 -1.83
N PRO A 19 7.94 -11.83 -2.68
CA PRO A 19 8.98 -11.76 -3.70
C PRO A 19 8.75 -10.63 -4.72
N GLU A 20 7.51 -10.48 -5.20
CA GLU A 20 7.14 -9.44 -6.17
C GLU A 20 7.23 -8.03 -5.55
N TRP A 21 6.80 -7.89 -4.30
CA TRP A 21 6.93 -6.66 -3.53
C TRP A 21 8.41 -6.29 -3.36
N ARG A 22 9.28 -7.24 -2.99
CA ARG A 22 10.72 -7.00 -2.88
C ARG A 22 11.33 -6.50 -4.18
N GLU A 23 10.98 -7.12 -5.31
CA GLU A 23 11.46 -6.68 -6.63
C GLU A 23 10.92 -5.29 -7.03
N LEU A 24 9.67 -4.95 -6.69
CA LEU A 24 9.15 -3.60 -6.87
C LEU A 24 9.89 -2.58 -5.99
N TRP A 25 10.13 -2.91 -4.73
CA TRP A 25 10.85 -2.06 -3.78
C TRP A 25 12.28 -1.75 -4.25
N ILE A 26 12.98 -2.73 -4.85
CA ILE A 26 14.31 -2.53 -5.44
C ILE A 26 14.27 -1.61 -6.66
N ARG A 27 13.20 -1.69 -7.47
CA ARG A 27 13.05 -0.92 -8.71
C ARG A 27 12.57 0.52 -8.50
N ASP A 28 11.88 0.82 -7.41
CA ASP A 28 11.40 2.17 -7.12
C ASP A 28 12.54 3.04 -6.54
N PRO A 29 13.03 4.05 -7.27
CA PRO A 29 14.14 4.89 -6.84
C PRO A 29 13.80 5.80 -5.64
N ARG A 30 12.53 5.91 -5.26
CA ARG A 30 12.06 6.70 -4.11
C ARG A 30 11.81 5.83 -2.88
N ALA A 31 11.79 4.51 -3.04
CA ALA A 31 11.51 3.59 -1.94
C ALA A 31 12.49 3.80 -0.79
N THR A 32 11.95 3.77 0.43
CA THR A 32 12.75 3.78 1.65
C THR A 32 12.66 2.40 2.30
N PRO A 33 13.53 2.07 3.29
CA PRO A 33 13.40 0.82 4.04
C PRO A 33 12.01 0.61 4.66
N PHE A 34 11.26 1.68 4.89
CA PHE A 34 9.94 1.64 5.50
C PHE A 34 8.82 1.14 4.59
N GLN A 35 9.03 1.09 3.28
CA GLN A 35 8.11 0.43 2.34
C GLN A 35 8.52 -1.01 2.03
N SER A 36 9.62 -1.50 2.61
CA SER A 36 10.12 -2.86 2.35
C SER A 36 9.22 -3.92 2.99
N PRO A 37 9.14 -5.13 2.42
CA PRO A 37 8.48 -6.26 3.08
C PRO A 37 9.14 -6.62 4.42
N ASP A 38 10.45 -6.38 4.57
CA ASP A 38 11.20 -6.63 5.81
C ASP A 38 10.74 -5.74 6.98
N TRP A 39 10.14 -4.59 6.69
CA TRP A 39 9.55 -3.71 7.70
C TRP A 39 8.06 -3.96 7.87
N LEU A 40 7.31 -3.94 6.77
CA LEU A 40 5.85 -3.90 6.82
C LEU A 40 5.20 -5.26 7.07
N LEU A 41 5.82 -6.40 6.71
CA LEU A 41 5.29 -7.72 7.07
C LEU A 41 5.39 -7.97 8.58
N PRO A 42 6.55 -7.76 9.25
CA PRO A 42 6.62 -7.84 10.72
C PRO A 42 5.69 -6.85 11.41
N TRP A 43 5.59 -5.61 10.92
CA TRP A 43 4.66 -4.63 11.47
C TRP A 43 3.21 -5.15 11.40
N SER A 44 2.80 -5.67 10.25
CA SER A 44 1.46 -6.21 10.02
C SER A 44 1.17 -7.41 10.93
N GLN A 45 2.16 -8.28 11.12
CA GLN A 45 2.01 -9.49 11.93
C GLN A 45 2.00 -9.19 13.43
N TYR A 46 2.93 -8.36 13.92
CA TYR A 46 3.21 -8.26 15.35
C TYR A 46 2.66 -6.99 16.01
N LEU A 47 2.62 -5.86 15.29
CA LEU A 47 2.07 -4.61 15.82
C LEU A 47 0.58 -4.49 15.52
N TRP A 48 0.19 -4.81 14.29
CA TRP A 48 -1.22 -4.80 13.89
C TRP A 48 -1.96 -6.10 14.26
N GLY A 49 -1.24 -7.21 14.44
CA GLY A 49 -1.85 -8.50 14.78
C GLY A 49 -2.60 -9.16 13.62
N GLY A 50 -2.29 -8.79 12.37
CA GLY A 50 -2.91 -9.37 11.18
C GLY A 50 -4.38 -9.00 10.99
N GLY A 51 -4.81 -7.83 11.50
CA GLY A 51 -6.19 -7.33 11.38
C GLY A 51 -6.60 -6.99 9.93
N GLN A 52 -7.46 -5.98 9.76
CA GLN A 52 -8.03 -5.66 8.44
C GLN A 52 -7.00 -5.04 7.48
N ILE A 53 -6.33 -5.88 6.68
CA ILE A 53 -5.46 -5.47 5.57
C ILE A 53 -6.32 -5.05 4.38
N ARG A 54 -5.89 -4.01 3.65
CA ARG A 54 -6.58 -3.47 2.46
C ARG A 54 -5.56 -3.07 1.38
N THR A 55 -4.47 -3.82 1.26
CA THR A 55 -3.35 -3.48 0.37
C THR A 55 -3.76 -3.57 -1.09
N LEU A 56 -3.40 -2.57 -1.90
CA LEU A 56 -3.68 -2.59 -3.34
C LEU A 56 -2.42 -2.99 -4.09
N ALA A 57 -2.50 -4.05 -4.87
CA ALA A 57 -1.46 -4.49 -5.80
C ALA A 57 -1.87 -4.10 -7.23
N LEU A 58 -1.03 -3.32 -7.90
CA LEU A 58 -1.26 -2.84 -9.25
C LEU A 58 -0.33 -3.59 -10.20
N TYR A 59 -0.92 -4.35 -11.12
CA TYR A 59 -0.21 -5.18 -12.08
C TYR A 59 -0.24 -4.55 -13.47
N ARG A 60 0.93 -4.50 -14.10
CA ARG A 60 1.09 -4.25 -15.52
C ARG A 60 1.48 -5.59 -16.15
N ASP A 61 0.55 -6.15 -16.92
CA ASP A 61 0.59 -7.56 -17.35
C ASP A 61 0.69 -8.48 -16.11
N ASP A 62 1.71 -9.32 -16.01
CA ASP A 62 1.95 -10.20 -14.86
C ASP A 62 2.98 -9.65 -13.86
N THR A 63 3.40 -8.38 -14.01
CA THR A 63 4.43 -7.76 -13.16
C THR A 63 3.80 -6.76 -12.20
N LEU A 64 4.08 -6.92 -10.90
CA LEU A 64 3.72 -5.93 -9.89
C LEU A 64 4.44 -4.62 -10.20
N ALA A 65 3.69 -3.58 -10.56
CA ALA A 65 4.20 -2.28 -10.97
C ALA A 65 3.89 -1.18 -9.95
N GLY A 66 2.90 -1.39 -9.07
CA GLY A 66 2.62 -0.52 -7.95
C GLY A 66 2.07 -1.26 -6.75
N LEU A 67 2.27 -0.72 -5.55
CA LEU A 67 1.77 -1.27 -4.31
C LEU A 67 1.34 -0.13 -3.37
N ALA A 68 0.10 -0.15 -2.90
CA ALA A 68 -0.41 0.76 -1.88
C ALA A 68 -0.69 -0.03 -0.59
N PRO A 69 0.24 -0.06 0.37
CA PRO A 69 0.13 -0.91 1.54
C PRO A 69 -0.83 -0.29 2.56
N PHE A 70 -2.14 -0.49 2.40
CA PHE A 70 -3.15 0.04 3.33
C PHE A 70 -3.64 -0.99 4.36
N PHE A 71 -4.11 -0.48 5.49
CA PHE A 71 -4.94 -1.22 6.44
C PHE A 71 -6.08 -0.34 6.95
N ARG A 72 -7.12 -0.99 7.45
CA ARG A 72 -8.26 -0.35 8.07
C ARG A 72 -8.22 -0.57 9.57
N TRP A 73 -8.50 0.47 10.34
CA TRP A 73 -8.57 0.41 11.79
C TRP A 73 -9.69 1.29 12.36
N GLY A 74 -9.90 1.18 13.67
CA GLY A 74 -10.99 1.83 14.40
C GLY A 74 -12.10 0.86 14.79
N LEU A 75 -12.79 1.19 15.87
CA LEU A 75 -14.01 0.50 16.32
C LEU A 75 -15.24 1.38 15.99
N GLY A 76 -15.18 2.03 14.82
CA GLY A 76 -16.02 3.18 14.42
C GLY A 76 -15.49 4.51 14.98
N PRO A 77 -15.61 5.64 14.26
CA PRO A 77 -15.43 5.74 12.81
C PRO A 77 -14.22 4.92 12.32
N PHE A 78 -14.28 4.42 11.08
CA PHE A 78 -13.22 3.63 10.46
C PHE A 78 -12.24 4.53 9.70
N CYS A 79 -10.96 4.23 9.87
CA CYS A 79 -9.85 4.89 9.23
C CYS A 79 -9.16 3.93 8.25
N LEU A 80 -8.74 4.43 7.09
CA LEU A 80 -7.79 3.77 6.21
C LEU A 80 -6.47 4.53 6.26
N SER A 81 -5.40 3.83 6.60
CA SER A 81 -4.04 4.38 6.68
C SER A 81 -3.04 3.43 6.03
N PHE A 82 -1.80 3.87 5.86
CA PHE A 82 -0.72 2.99 5.40
C PHE A 82 -0.27 2.01 6.50
N LEU A 83 0.01 0.76 6.14
CA LEU A 83 0.75 -0.17 6.98
C LEU A 83 2.03 0.52 7.49
N GLY A 84 2.35 0.33 8.77
CA GLY A 84 3.47 1.03 9.41
C GLY A 84 3.05 2.26 10.21
N SER A 85 1.82 2.76 10.03
CA SER A 85 1.33 3.97 10.72
C SER A 85 1.52 3.94 12.23
N GLY A 86 1.87 5.11 12.79
CA GLY A 86 2.10 5.31 14.22
C GLY A 86 3.55 5.12 14.68
N ILE A 87 4.41 4.44 13.91
CA ILE A 87 5.84 4.25 14.27
C ILE A 87 6.82 4.37 13.09
N THR A 88 6.36 4.81 11.93
CA THR A 88 7.14 4.81 10.68
C THR A 88 7.20 6.22 10.10
N ASP A 89 8.41 6.72 9.81
CA ASP A 89 8.64 8.12 9.42
C ASP A 89 8.44 8.41 7.93
N TYR A 90 8.48 7.39 7.06
CA TYR A 90 8.13 7.55 5.65
C TYR A 90 7.16 6.46 5.23
N LEU A 91 5.93 6.86 4.97
CA LEU A 91 4.87 6.00 4.46
C LEU A 91 4.53 6.45 3.06
N ASP A 92 4.37 5.51 2.15
CA ASP A 92 3.96 5.82 0.79
C ASP A 92 3.59 4.55 0.03
N VAL A 93 3.15 4.74 -1.20
CA VAL A 93 3.03 3.71 -2.22
C VAL A 93 4.40 3.42 -2.82
N LEU A 94 4.57 2.20 -3.33
CA LEU A 94 5.65 1.87 -4.26
C LEU A 94 5.14 1.97 -5.69
N ALA A 95 5.97 2.49 -6.59
CA ALA A 95 5.65 2.56 -8.01
C ALA A 95 6.91 2.43 -8.88
N GLU A 96 6.82 1.63 -9.93
CA GLU A 96 7.83 1.62 -10.99
C GLU A 96 7.92 3.00 -11.66
N PRO A 97 9.11 3.54 -11.99
CA PRO A 97 9.25 4.90 -12.52
C PRO A 97 8.39 5.20 -13.74
N ASP A 98 8.37 4.29 -14.71
CA ASP A 98 7.56 4.39 -15.93
C ASP A 98 6.06 4.23 -15.68
N PHE A 99 5.67 4.05 -14.42
CA PHE A 99 4.32 3.74 -13.98
C PHE A 99 3.80 4.70 -12.90
N ALA A 100 4.67 5.52 -12.31
CA ALA A 100 4.34 6.37 -11.17
C ALA A 100 3.15 7.31 -11.42
N GLU A 101 3.01 7.83 -12.64
CA GLU A 101 1.90 8.71 -13.03
C GLU A 101 0.54 7.98 -13.12
N GLU A 102 0.55 6.66 -13.36
CA GLU A 102 -0.69 5.86 -13.49
C GLU A 102 -1.12 5.24 -12.14
N VAL A 103 -0.20 5.10 -11.18
CA VAL A 103 -0.49 4.51 -9.86
C VAL A 103 -1.47 5.36 -9.05
N ALA A 104 -1.19 6.65 -8.92
CA ALA A 104 -1.97 7.53 -8.06
C ALA A 104 -3.45 7.66 -8.51
N PRO A 105 -3.77 7.90 -9.80
CA PRO A 105 -5.15 7.92 -10.26
C PRO A 105 -5.92 6.64 -9.92
N ARG A 106 -5.31 5.47 -10.09
CA ARG A 106 -5.95 4.18 -9.81
C ARG A 106 -6.20 3.95 -8.32
N ILE A 107 -5.29 4.43 -7.46
CA ILE A 107 -5.48 4.41 -6.02
C ILE A 107 -6.62 5.36 -5.63
N PHE A 108 -6.64 6.59 -6.14
CA PHE A 108 -7.70 7.55 -5.83
C PHE A 108 -9.07 7.11 -6.34
N GLU A 109 -9.14 6.47 -7.51
CA GLU A 109 -10.36 5.83 -8.02
C GLU A 109 -10.87 4.76 -7.05
N TRP A 110 -9.98 3.89 -6.57
CA TRP A 110 -10.37 2.89 -5.57
C TRP A 110 -10.77 3.55 -4.24
N LEU A 111 -10.02 4.53 -3.75
CA LEU A 111 -10.33 5.25 -2.50
C LEU A 111 -11.69 5.95 -2.55
N ALA A 112 -12.07 6.52 -3.70
CA ALA A 112 -13.38 7.15 -3.89
C ALA A 112 -14.54 6.16 -3.72
N THR A 113 -14.31 4.87 -4.01
CA THR A 113 -15.32 3.81 -3.77
C THR A 113 -15.44 3.39 -2.31
N GLN A 114 -14.47 3.74 -1.45
CA GLN A 114 -14.44 3.33 -0.04
C GLN A 114 -15.26 4.23 0.90
N SER A 115 -15.91 5.27 0.38
CA SER A 115 -16.70 6.24 1.17
C SER A 115 -17.83 5.64 2.01
N ARG A 116 -18.22 4.38 1.77
CA ARG A 116 -19.21 3.64 2.57
C ARG A 116 -18.59 2.81 3.70
N ASP A 117 -17.32 2.46 3.57
CA ASP A 117 -16.61 1.53 4.45
C ASP A 117 -15.57 2.24 5.34
N CYS A 118 -15.33 3.53 5.07
CA CYS A 118 -14.33 4.34 5.73
C CYS A 118 -14.82 5.78 5.91
N ASP A 119 -14.71 6.31 7.13
CA ASP A 119 -15.15 7.66 7.47
C ASP A 119 -14.09 8.71 7.12
N TRP A 120 -12.81 8.34 7.18
CA TRP A 120 -11.70 9.17 6.71
C TRP A 120 -10.55 8.33 6.14
N ILE A 121 -9.73 8.96 5.30
CA ILE A 121 -8.49 8.39 4.77
C ILE A 121 -7.34 9.25 5.31
N ASP A 122 -6.35 8.59 5.90
CA ASP A 122 -5.24 9.22 6.60
C ASP A 122 -3.91 8.83 5.95
N LEU A 123 -3.44 9.67 5.02
CA LEU A 123 -2.20 9.50 4.27
C LEU A 123 -1.08 10.31 4.95
N GLN A 124 -0.67 9.87 6.13
CA GLN A 124 0.41 10.51 6.90
C GLN A 124 1.79 10.12 6.36
N GLU A 125 2.80 10.91 6.73
CA GLU A 125 4.23 10.66 6.48
C GLU A 125 4.58 10.50 4.99
N LEU A 126 3.77 11.10 4.10
CA LEU A 126 4.09 11.25 2.69
C LEU A 126 5.32 12.14 2.53
N ARG A 127 6.21 11.72 1.63
CA ARG A 127 7.35 12.54 1.24
C ARG A 127 6.93 13.63 0.24
N PRO A 128 7.66 14.76 0.15
CA PRO A 128 7.34 15.81 -0.82
C PRO A 128 7.32 15.36 -2.29
N ASP A 129 8.04 14.27 -2.60
CA ASP A 129 8.12 13.63 -3.92
C ASP A 129 7.22 12.39 -4.05
N SER A 130 6.27 12.23 -3.13
CA SER A 130 5.22 11.21 -3.21
C SER A 130 4.47 11.30 -4.54
N PRO A 131 4.05 10.17 -5.13
CA PRO A 131 3.19 10.21 -6.31
C PRO A 131 1.74 10.57 -5.96
N LEU A 132 1.37 10.63 -4.68
CA LEU A 132 0.02 10.90 -4.18
C LEU A 132 -0.25 12.39 -3.90
#